data_AF-A0A1B8GBB8-F1
#
_entry.id   AF-A0A1B8GBB8-F1
#
_cell.length_a   1.000
_cell.length_b   1.000
_cell.length_c   1.000
_cell.angle_alpha   90.00
_cell.angle_beta   90.00
_cell.angle_gamma   90.00
#
_symmetry.space_group_name_H-M   'P 1'
#
loop_
_entity.id
_entity.type
_entity.pdbx_description
1 polymer ?
#
loop_
_entity_poly.entity_id
_entity_poly.type
_entity_poly.pdbx_seq_one_letter_code
_entity_poly.pdbx_strand_id
1 'polypeptide(L)'
;MGTLDPQLIGSNKNEANAAYRVTGIPIDYKQKQVKSLLQTVLQLDKAGNSVKLRSIAISPNRRTRVATVCFSCLPILLPPRADGEWHFPIPTENNSENSSTDDDDDIIPQEQIITVDSHFKGITVLRSFSKLDEHKIDIIAISGLRGHAFGSFKARDGQHMWLCDSLPRGLLGAQIMIYGYDTQLHGSASFQDIKSLASSFRASIAAQRAPGSTNSQMKTVPLIFIAHSLGGLIVKEAMIQMKNDKKHQDGGLFFSVPSQGMEVASLVPMVAGQPNQALLHTLGKESHFLRNQSRDFPKAFDRKDSEIFCYYETEMLQTAKFIENNVWNMGGPLCILVDSSSARHTRPWENEAHNCIGMKRDHSTLVKFTPNDSDYDEVLAKLNCMTLTAMSTIPRGIKGQLNLKKLTEKEKKAIEDSLKFN
;
A
#
# COMPACT_ATOMS: atom_id res chain seq x y z
N MET A 1 19.58 -20.87 -26.89
CA MET A 1 19.65 -21.17 -25.44
C MET A 1 18.29 -20.80 -24.85
N GLY A 2 17.52 -21.81 -24.44
CA GLY A 2 16.12 -21.65 -24.06
C GLY A 2 15.95 -20.79 -22.81
N THR A 3 15.04 -19.82 -22.89
CA THR A 3 14.53 -19.04 -21.77
C THR A 3 13.68 -19.96 -20.89
N LEU A 4 14.18 -20.23 -19.69
CA LEU A 4 13.48 -20.99 -18.65
C LEU A 4 12.36 -20.15 -18.04
N ASP A 5 11.17 -20.72 -18.01
CA ASP A 5 9.92 -20.17 -17.46
C ASP A 5 10.02 -19.91 -15.94
N PRO A 6 9.64 -18.71 -15.45
CA PRO A 6 9.65 -18.41 -14.01
C PRO A 6 8.31 -18.81 -13.36
N GLN A 7 8.01 -20.11 -13.24
CA GLN A 7 6.86 -20.61 -12.47
C GLN A 7 7.30 -21.52 -11.30
N LEU A 8 7.81 -20.96 -10.20
CA LEU A 8 8.37 -21.81 -9.13
C LEU A 8 8.05 -21.32 -7.70
N ILE A 9 6.76 -21.12 -7.45
CA ILE A 9 6.04 -21.56 -6.23
C ILE A 9 4.78 -22.23 -6.78
N GLY A 10 4.44 -23.43 -6.30
CA GLY A 10 3.31 -24.22 -6.82
C GLY A 10 2.11 -23.35 -7.18
N SER A 11 1.66 -23.47 -8.44
CA SER A 11 0.54 -22.74 -9.05
C SER A 11 -0.49 -22.32 -8.00
N ASN A 12 -0.64 -21.01 -7.82
CA ASN A 12 -1.72 -20.48 -7.03
C ASN A 12 -3.01 -20.86 -7.78
N LYS A 13 -3.64 -21.96 -7.35
CA LYS A 13 -4.95 -22.41 -7.82
C LYS A 13 -5.97 -21.32 -7.48
N ASN A 14 -6.06 -20.31 -8.35
CA ASN A 14 -7.19 -19.42 -8.63
C ASN A 14 -6.67 -18.20 -9.41
N GLU A 15 -6.43 -18.36 -10.72
CA GLU A 15 -6.33 -17.22 -11.65
C GLU A 15 -7.65 -16.42 -11.71
N ALA A 16 -8.77 -17.08 -11.34
CA ALA A 16 -10.04 -16.43 -11.06
C ALA A 16 -9.91 -15.48 -9.86
N ASN A 17 -10.23 -14.19 -10.07
CA ASN A 17 -10.18 -13.11 -9.09
C ASN A 17 -8.77 -12.59 -8.70
N ALA A 18 -7.80 -12.66 -9.61
CA ALA A 18 -6.63 -11.79 -9.51
C ALA A 18 -7.07 -10.30 -9.52
N ALA A 19 -6.34 -9.47 -8.79
CA ALA A 19 -6.58 -8.03 -8.78
C ALA A 19 -5.70 -7.37 -9.85
N TYR A 20 -6.26 -6.41 -10.56
CA TYR A 20 -5.57 -5.58 -11.55
C TYR A 20 -5.80 -4.12 -11.24
N ARG A 21 -4.80 -3.29 -11.51
CA ARG A 21 -4.90 -1.84 -11.48
C ARG A 21 -5.16 -1.34 -12.90
N VAL A 22 -6.04 -0.36 -13.04
CA VAL A 22 -6.31 0.32 -14.30
C VAL A 22 -6.01 1.80 -14.10
N THR A 23 -5.05 2.34 -14.85
CA THR A 23 -4.64 3.75 -14.82
C THR A 23 -4.92 4.41 -16.18
N GLY A 24 -4.87 5.75 -16.23
CA GLY A 24 -5.15 6.50 -17.46
C GLY A 24 -6.64 6.75 -17.74
N ILE A 25 -7.52 6.32 -16.84
CA ILE A 25 -8.97 6.48 -16.99
C ILE A 25 -9.32 7.98 -17.01
N PRO A 26 -10.22 8.46 -17.89
CA PRO A 26 -10.65 9.86 -17.91
C PRO A 26 -11.21 10.33 -16.56
N ILE A 27 -10.95 11.59 -16.19
CA ILE A 27 -11.26 12.12 -14.84
C ILE A 27 -12.76 12.23 -14.54
N ASP A 28 -13.56 12.39 -15.60
CA ASP A 28 -15.01 12.52 -15.60
C ASP A 28 -15.71 11.16 -15.48
N TYR A 29 -15.06 10.07 -15.88
CA TYR A 29 -15.64 8.72 -15.87
C TYR A 29 -15.99 8.26 -14.45
N LYS A 30 -17.23 7.85 -14.27
CA LYS A 30 -17.77 7.24 -13.04
C LYS A 30 -17.78 5.72 -13.17
N GLN A 31 -18.19 5.05 -12.10
CA GLN A 31 -18.21 3.58 -12.00
C GLN A 31 -18.89 2.88 -13.19
N LYS A 32 -20.04 3.40 -13.67
CA LYS A 32 -20.75 2.79 -14.82
C LYS A 32 -19.93 2.90 -16.11
N GLN A 33 -19.38 4.08 -16.39
CA GLN A 33 -18.56 4.33 -17.59
C GLN A 33 -17.26 3.51 -17.55
N VAL A 34 -16.59 3.41 -16.39
CA VAL A 34 -15.39 2.58 -16.25
C VAL A 34 -15.69 1.10 -16.50
N LYS A 35 -16.81 0.58 -15.98
CA LYS A 35 -17.22 -0.81 -16.26
C LYS A 35 -17.47 -1.02 -17.75
N SER A 36 -18.24 -0.13 -18.38
CA SER A 36 -18.53 -0.20 -19.82
C SER A 36 -17.25 -0.14 -20.66
N LEU A 37 -16.33 0.76 -20.33
CA LEU A 37 -15.04 0.89 -20.99
C LEU A 37 -14.26 -0.43 -20.94
N LEU A 38 -14.15 -1.03 -19.75
CA LEU A 38 -13.43 -2.29 -19.58
C LEU A 38 -14.13 -3.47 -20.28
N GLN A 39 -15.46 -3.49 -20.31
CA GLN A 39 -16.21 -4.51 -21.06
C GLN A 39 -15.91 -4.44 -22.55
N THR A 40 -15.94 -3.23 -23.12
CA THR A 40 -15.63 -3.00 -24.54
C THR A 40 -14.18 -3.33 -24.86
N VAL A 41 -13.24 -2.73 -24.12
CA VAL A 41 -11.80 -2.82 -24.41
C VAL A 41 -11.26 -4.23 -24.22
N LEU A 42 -11.72 -4.95 -23.18
CA LEU A 42 -11.27 -6.31 -22.90
C LEU A 42 -12.17 -7.38 -23.54
N GLN A 43 -13.16 -6.98 -24.33
CA GLN A 43 -14.11 -7.87 -25.02
C GLN A 43 -14.79 -8.89 -24.08
N LEU A 44 -15.19 -8.45 -22.88
CA LEU A 44 -15.66 -9.35 -21.81
C LEU A 44 -17.01 -10.00 -22.12
N ASP A 45 -17.88 -9.32 -22.87
CA ASP A 45 -19.24 -9.80 -23.15
C ASP A 45 -19.26 -11.07 -24.01
N LYS A 46 -18.23 -11.28 -24.84
CA LYS A 46 -18.06 -12.52 -25.63
C LYS A 46 -17.64 -13.72 -24.77
N ALA A 47 -17.12 -13.47 -23.56
CA ALA A 47 -16.50 -14.47 -22.71
C ALA A 47 -17.34 -14.87 -21.49
N GLY A 48 -18.55 -14.32 -21.32
CA GLY A 48 -19.36 -14.51 -20.11
C GLY A 48 -18.67 -14.00 -18.83
N ASN A 49 -17.65 -13.15 -18.98
CA ASN A 49 -16.80 -12.71 -17.89
C ASN A 49 -17.30 -11.37 -17.32
N SER A 50 -17.39 -11.26 -16.01
CA SER A 50 -17.83 -10.05 -15.33
C SER A 50 -16.66 -9.28 -14.71
N VAL A 51 -16.66 -7.96 -14.89
CA VAL A 51 -15.71 -7.07 -14.22
C VAL A 51 -16.26 -6.61 -12.86
N LYS A 52 -15.52 -6.93 -11.80
CA LYS A 52 -15.81 -6.47 -10.44
C LYS A 52 -14.89 -5.30 -10.09
N LEU A 53 -15.44 -4.09 -10.12
CA LEU A 53 -14.76 -2.89 -9.64
C LEU A 53 -14.65 -2.93 -8.10
N ARG A 54 -13.42 -2.87 -7.59
CA ARG A 54 -13.08 -2.86 -6.15
C ARG A 54 -12.89 -1.44 -5.64
N SER A 55 -12.30 -0.57 -6.45
CA SER A 55 -12.10 0.84 -6.16
C SER A 55 -12.08 1.69 -7.43
N ILE A 56 -12.44 2.97 -7.28
CA ILE A 56 -12.23 4.02 -8.27
C ILE A 56 -11.87 5.31 -7.54
N ALA A 57 -10.76 5.91 -7.91
CA ALA A 57 -10.23 7.10 -7.25
C ALA A 57 -9.58 8.05 -8.26
N ILE A 58 -9.43 9.30 -7.87
CA ILE A 58 -8.60 10.28 -8.58
C ILE A 58 -7.14 9.82 -8.45
N SER A 59 -6.44 9.77 -9.57
CA SER A 59 -5.05 9.34 -9.61
C SER A 59 -4.14 10.39 -8.95
N PRO A 60 -2.91 9.98 -8.57
CA PRO A 60 -1.90 10.89 -8.04
C PRO A 60 -1.71 12.23 -8.74
N ASN A 61 -1.69 12.20 -10.07
CA ASN A 61 -1.44 13.38 -10.89
C ASN A 61 -2.67 14.31 -10.97
N ARG A 62 -3.81 13.89 -10.40
CA ARG A 62 -5.12 14.58 -10.40
C ARG A 62 -5.70 14.89 -11.79
N ARG A 63 -5.14 14.29 -12.85
CA ARG A 63 -5.58 14.44 -14.25
C ARG A 63 -6.40 13.25 -14.73
N THR A 64 -6.24 12.09 -14.09
CA THR A 64 -6.93 10.85 -14.48
C THR A 64 -7.54 10.17 -13.26
N ARG A 65 -8.23 9.06 -13.50
CA ARG A 65 -8.64 8.12 -12.46
C ARG A 65 -7.77 6.88 -12.48
N VAL A 66 -7.75 6.22 -11.33
CA VAL A 66 -7.23 4.88 -11.14
C VAL A 66 -8.34 4.01 -10.58
N ALA A 67 -8.41 2.77 -11.05
CA ALA A 67 -9.34 1.77 -10.56
C ALA A 67 -8.58 0.51 -10.16
N THR A 68 -9.13 -0.22 -9.20
CA THR A 68 -8.74 -1.61 -8.95
C THR A 68 -9.90 -2.52 -9.31
N VAL A 69 -9.64 -3.56 -10.10
CA VAL A 69 -10.64 -4.49 -10.63
C VAL A 69 -10.24 -5.93 -10.39
N CYS A 70 -11.23 -6.81 -10.35
CA CYS A 70 -11.05 -8.26 -10.41
C CYS A 70 -11.96 -8.80 -11.51
N PHE A 71 -11.58 -9.91 -12.11
CA PHE A 71 -12.38 -10.61 -13.12
C PHE A 71 -12.78 -11.99 -12.61
N SER A 72 -13.99 -12.44 -12.97
CA SER A 72 -14.46 -13.79 -12.63
C SER A 72 -13.60 -14.89 -13.26
N CYS A 73 -13.09 -14.66 -14.47
CA CYS A 73 -12.04 -15.45 -15.11
C CYS A 73 -10.99 -14.51 -15.75
N LEU A 74 -9.82 -15.04 -16.06
CA LEU A 74 -8.78 -14.24 -16.72
C LEU A 74 -9.25 -13.78 -18.11
N PRO A 75 -9.31 -12.46 -18.41
CA PRO A 75 -9.65 -11.99 -19.75
C PRO A 75 -8.63 -12.46 -20.79
N ILE A 76 -9.10 -12.85 -21.98
CA ILE A 76 -8.25 -13.32 -23.09
C ILE A 76 -7.22 -12.26 -23.49
N LEU A 77 -7.60 -10.98 -23.41
CA LEU A 77 -6.74 -9.85 -23.76
C LEU A 77 -5.74 -9.46 -22.66
N LEU A 78 -5.70 -10.20 -21.54
CA LEU A 78 -4.70 -10.07 -20.49
C LEU A 78 -3.89 -11.38 -20.35
N PRO A 79 -3.24 -11.87 -21.42
CA PRO A 79 -2.41 -13.08 -21.32
C PRO A 79 -1.22 -12.82 -20.39
N PRO A 80 -0.72 -13.83 -19.65
CA PRO A 80 0.45 -13.66 -18.78
C PRO A 80 1.62 -13.00 -19.52
N ARG A 81 2.18 -11.94 -18.92
CA ARG A 81 3.36 -11.21 -19.42
C ARG A 81 4.40 -11.05 -18.32
N ALA A 82 5.67 -10.93 -18.73
CA ALA A 82 6.78 -10.76 -17.80
C ALA A 82 6.76 -9.39 -17.09
N ASP A 83 6.34 -8.33 -17.78
CA ASP A 83 6.13 -7.00 -17.21
C ASP A 83 4.81 -6.91 -16.43
N GLY A 84 3.81 -7.73 -16.81
CA GLY A 84 2.50 -7.75 -16.21
C GLY A 84 1.67 -6.49 -16.52
N GLU A 85 1.90 -5.89 -17.69
CA GLU A 85 1.30 -4.62 -18.13
C GLU A 85 0.71 -4.72 -19.55
N TRP A 86 -0.46 -4.11 -19.74
CA TRP A 86 -1.21 -4.09 -21.01
C TRP A 86 -1.78 -2.70 -21.27
N HIS A 87 -1.75 -2.26 -22.51
CA HIS A 87 -2.20 -0.94 -22.92
C HIS A 87 -3.35 -1.05 -23.91
N PHE A 88 -4.34 -0.19 -23.75
CA PHE A 88 -5.49 -0.18 -24.62
C PHE A 88 -5.94 1.26 -24.94
N PRO A 89 -6.20 1.58 -26.22
CA PRO A 89 -6.78 2.86 -26.58
C PRO A 89 -8.22 2.95 -26.04
N ILE A 90 -8.63 4.14 -25.65
CA ILE A 90 -10.01 4.44 -25.29
C ILE A 90 -10.80 4.62 -26.59
N PRO A 91 -11.88 3.85 -26.83
CA PRO A 91 -12.72 4.05 -28.01
C PRO A 91 -13.34 5.44 -27.97
N THR A 92 -13.02 6.29 -28.94
CA THR A 92 -13.71 7.55 -29.20
C THR A 92 -14.92 7.27 -30.07
N GLU A 93 -16.09 7.78 -29.68
CA GLU A 93 -17.23 7.85 -30.61
C GLU A 93 -16.83 8.84 -31.72
N ASN A 94 -16.83 8.37 -32.97
CA ASN A 94 -16.52 9.17 -34.15
C ASN A 94 -17.33 10.49 -34.15
N ASN A 95 -16.68 11.60 -33.80
CA ASN A 95 -17.04 12.89 -34.36
C ASN A 95 -16.14 13.10 -35.57
N SER A 96 -16.69 12.71 -36.72
CA SER A 96 -16.56 13.34 -38.04
C SER A 96 -15.24 14.05 -38.35
N GLU A 97 -14.58 13.56 -39.39
CA GLU A 97 -14.16 14.36 -40.55
C GLU A 97 -14.62 15.84 -40.45
N ASN A 98 -13.65 16.75 -40.43
CA ASN A 98 -13.73 18.22 -40.49
C ASN A 98 -13.31 18.96 -39.21
N SER A 99 -12.00 18.99 -38.98
CA SER A 99 -11.33 20.24 -38.62
C SER A 99 -10.02 20.33 -39.39
N SER A 100 -10.11 20.79 -40.64
CA SER A 100 -8.99 21.47 -41.27
C SER A 100 -8.82 22.80 -40.55
N THR A 101 -7.88 22.87 -39.61
CA THR A 101 -7.29 24.15 -39.21
C THR A 101 -5.78 23.99 -39.23
N ASP A 102 -5.15 24.80 -40.07
CA ASP A 102 -3.73 25.15 -40.01
C ASP A 102 -3.46 25.86 -38.67
N ASP A 103 -3.38 25.12 -37.57
CA ASP A 103 -3.07 25.68 -36.25
C ASP A 103 -1.66 25.30 -35.81
N ASP A 104 -0.86 26.35 -35.63
CA ASP A 104 0.53 26.44 -35.16
C ASP A 104 0.65 26.05 -33.66
N ASP A 105 -0.05 24.99 -33.25
CA ASP A 105 0.01 24.45 -31.89
C ASP A 105 1.03 23.29 -31.86
N ASP A 106 2.14 23.47 -31.12
CA ASP A 106 3.17 22.44 -30.88
C ASP A 106 2.65 21.15 -30.19
N ILE A 107 1.35 21.09 -29.85
CA ILE A 107 0.73 19.99 -29.11
C ILE A 107 0.10 18.99 -30.08
N ILE A 108 0.84 17.93 -30.38
CA ILE A 108 0.34 16.79 -31.16
C ILE A 108 -0.75 16.04 -30.35
N PRO A 109 -1.98 15.88 -30.87
CA PRO A 109 -3.02 15.11 -30.21
C PRO A 109 -2.56 13.66 -29.99
N GLN A 110 -2.51 13.22 -28.75
CA GLN A 110 -2.20 11.83 -28.41
C GLN A 110 -3.50 11.05 -28.15
N GLU A 111 -3.58 9.85 -28.73
CA GLU A 111 -4.64 8.90 -28.39
C GLU A 111 -4.62 8.61 -26.89
N GLN A 112 -5.79 8.69 -26.25
CA GLN A 112 -5.90 8.43 -24.82
C GLN A 112 -5.86 6.92 -24.57
N ILE A 113 -4.92 6.48 -23.74
CA ILE A 113 -4.67 5.07 -23.44
C ILE A 113 -4.97 4.79 -21.97
N ILE A 114 -5.63 3.67 -21.69
CA ILE A 114 -5.64 3.05 -20.37
C ILE A 114 -4.55 1.98 -20.26
N THR A 115 -3.92 1.92 -19.09
CA THR A 115 -2.96 0.86 -18.76
C THR A 115 -3.57 -0.04 -17.71
N VAL A 116 -3.64 -1.33 -17.99
CA VAL A 116 -3.98 -2.38 -17.04
C VAL A 116 -2.68 -3.02 -16.57
N ASP A 117 -2.46 -3.10 -15.26
CA ASP A 117 -1.29 -3.78 -14.70
C ASP A 117 -1.67 -4.72 -13.56
N SER A 118 -0.88 -5.76 -13.40
CA SER A 118 -1.05 -6.80 -12.36
C SER A 118 -0.08 -6.66 -11.19
N HIS A 119 0.92 -5.78 -11.30
CA HIS A 119 2.03 -5.69 -10.35
C HIS A 119 1.88 -4.56 -9.32
N PHE A 120 1.04 -3.55 -9.57
CA PHE A 120 0.76 -2.43 -8.65
C PHE A 120 2.01 -1.64 -8.22
N LYS A 121 3.00 -1.47 -9.10
CA LYS A 121 4.24 -0.72 -8.77
C LYS A 121 3.91 0.77 -8.66
N GLY A 122 4.50 1.46 -7.68
CA GLY A 122 4.19 2.85 -7.36
C GLY A 122 2.92 3.02 -6.52
N ILE A 123 2.41 4.26 -6.45
CA ILE A 123 1.23 4.59 -5.65
C ILE A 123 -0.05 4.23 -6.40
N THR A 124 -0.95 3.53 -5.71
CA THR A 124 -2.32 3.25 -6.17
C THR A 124 -3.30 3.82 -5.17
N VAL A 125 -4.14 4.75 -5.61
CA VAL A 125 -5.18 5.35 -4.78
C VAL A 125 -6.41 4.44 -4.79
N LEU A 126 -6.83 3.98 -3.61
CA LEU A 126 -7.98 3.10 -3.42
C LEU A 126 -9.25 3.90 -3.09
N ARG A 127 -9.09 5.07 -2.49
CA ARG A 127 -10.18 6.00 -2.19
C ARG A 127 -9.65 7.42 -2.24
N SER A 128 -10.38 8.32 -2.89
CA SER A 128 -10.07 9.75 -2.99
C SER A 128 -11.33 10.59 -2.77
N PHE A 129 -11.17 11.90 -2.61
CA PHE A 129 -12.29 12.85 -2.52
C PHE A 129 -12.19 13.92 -3.59
N SER A 130 -13.32 14.29 -4.18
CA SER A 130 -13.40 15.42 -5.11
C SER A 130 -13.50 16.75 -4.39
N LYS A 131 -14.07 16.78 -3.18
CA LYS A 131 -14.15 17.98 -2.36
C LYS A 131 -13.10 17.96 -1.25
N LEU A 132 -12.45 19.11 -1.04
CA LEU A 132 -11.35 19.28 -0.09
C LEU A 132 -11.78 19.24 1.38
N ASP A 133 -13.03 19.56 1.68
CA ASP A 133 -13.61 19.50 3.03
C ASP A 133 -13.81 18.06 3.50
N GLU A 134 -14.13 17.14 2.58
CA GLU A 134 -14.30 15.71 2.84
C GLU A 134 -12.96 14.99 3.09
N HIS A 135 -11.85 15.46 2.50
CA HIS A 135 -10.51 14.88 2.66
C HIS A 135 -9.86 15.31 3.98
N LYS A 136 -9.79 14.40 4.94
CA LYS A 136 -9.32 14.67 6.32
C LYS A 136 -7.96 14.11 6.64
N ILE A 137 -7.61 12.96 6.06
CA ILE A 137 -6.35 12.26 6.34
C ILE A 137 -5.89 11.45 5.13
N ASP A 138 -4.58 11.33 4.95
CA ASP A 138 -3.95 10.42 4.01
C ASP A 138 -3.45 9.17 4.73
N ILE A 139 -3.69 8.00 4.14
CA ILE A 139 -3.15 6.71 4.58
C ILE A 139 -2.39 6.08 3.44
N ILE A 140 -1.13 5.72 3.68
CA ILE A 140 -0.33 4.95 2.74
C ILE A 140 0.04 3.61 3.37
N ALA A 141 -0.46 2.53 2.77
CA ALA A 141 -0.11 1.17 3.14
C ALA A 141 1.03 0.62 2.27
N ILE A 142 2.00 -0.04 2.89
CA ILE A 142 3.20 -0.58 2.25
C ILE A 142 3.44 -2.02 2.70
N SER A 143 3.57 -2.91 1.72
CA SER A 143 3.77 -4.36 1.93
C SER A 143 5.22 -4.69 2.35
N GLY A 144 5.45 -5.96 2.71
CA GLY A 144 6.78 -6.49 3.03
C GLY A 144 7.59 -6.98 1.83
N LEU A 145 8.70 -7.67 2.13
CA LEU A 145 9.58 -8.33 1.15
C LEU A 145 8.79 -9.33 0.31
N ARG A 146 8.95 -9.29 -1.03
CA ARG A 146 8.18 -10.12 -1.98
C ARG A 146 6.65 -9.90 -1.88
N GLY A 147 6.20 -8.85 -1.21
CA GLY A 147 4.79 -8.57 -1.00
C GLY A 147 4.16 -7.90 -2.21
N HIS A 148 3.06 -8.46 -2.73
CA HIS A 148 2.23 -7.77 -3.72
C HIS A 148 1.44 -6.65 -3.04
N ALA A 149 1.46 -5.42 -3.55
CA ALA A 149 0.91 -4.25 -2.86
C ALA A 149 -0.58 -4.39 -2.49
N PHE A 150 -1.39 -4.93 -3.41
CA PHE A 150 -2.79 -5.23 -3.13
C PHE A 150 -2.97 -6.55 -2.37
N GLY A 151 -2.20 -7.57 -2.75
CA GLY A 151 -2.37 -8.94 -2.26
C GLY A 151 -1.91 -9.15 -0.82
N SER A 152 -0.99 -8.32 -0.33
CA SER A 152 -0.48 -8.40 1.04
C SER A 152 -1.57 -8.09 2.08
N PHE A 153 -2.53 -7.23 1.72
CA PHE A 153 -3.64 -6.83 2.59
C PHE A 153 -4.96 -7.54 2.24
N LYS A 154 -4.91 -8.56 1.38
CA LYS A 154 -6.06 -9.41 1.04
C LYS A 154 -6.09 -10.63 1.95
N ALA A 155 -7.27 -10.98 2.46
CA ALA A 155 -7.51 -12.23 3.18
C ALA A 155 -6.95 -13.42 2.41
N ARG A 156 -6.33 -14.38 3.11
CA ARG A 156 -5.61 -15.51 2.51
C ARG A 156 -6.51 -16.34 1.57
N ASP A 157 -7.70 -16.69 2.05
CA ASP A 157 -8.63 -17.58 1.36
C ASP A 157 -9.89 -16.84 0.88
N GLY A 158 -9.75 -15.54 0.62
CA GLY A 158 -10.88 -14.68 0.27
C GLY A 158 -10.53 -13.56 -0.70
N GLN A 159 -11.58 -12.87 -1.15
CA GLN A 159 -11.42 -11.66 -1.95
C GLN A 159 -11.39 -10.38 -1.12
N HIS A 160 -11.63 -10.49 0.19
CA HIS A 160 -11.69 -9.35 1.08
C HIS A 160 -10.32 -8.68 1.18
N MET A 161 -10.26 -7.41 0.77
CA MET A 161 -9.06 -6.58 0.91
C MET A 161 -9.47 -5.38 1.76
N TRP A 162 -9.13 -5.43 3.04
CA TRP A 162 -9.74 -4.59 4.07
C TRP A 162 -9.49 -3.09 3.87
N LEU A 163 -8.38 -2.70 3.22
CA LEU A 163 -8.10 -1.29 2.88
C LEU A 163 -9.07 -0.74 1.82
N CYS A 164 -9.60 -1.59 0.93
CA CYS A 164 -10.66 -1.23 -0.02
C CYS A 164 -12.05 -1.46 0.55
N ASP A 165 -12.22 -2.57 1.27
CA ASP A 165 -13.53 -3.10 1.57
C ASP A 165 -14.09 -2.66 2.91
N SER A 166 -13.27 -2.38 3.92
CA SER A 166 -13.73 -2.11 5.30
C SER A 166 -13.29 -0.73 5.78
N LEU A 167 -12.00 -0.39 5.59
CA LEU A 167 -11.42 0.86 6.07
C LEU A 167 -12.14 2.11 5.54
N PRO A 168 -12.62 2.19 4.27
CA PRO A 168 -13.39 3.34 3.82
C PRO A 168 -14.66 3.64 4.63
N ARG A 169 -15.30 2.61 5.19
CA ARG A 169 -16.49 2.73 6.03
C ARG A 169 -16.12 3.04 7.48
N GLY A 170 -15.07 2.41 7.98
CA GLY A 170 -14.60 2.59 9.36
C GLY A 170 -13.89 3.91 9.62
N LEU A 171 -13.29 4.52 8.59
CA LEU A 171 -12.53 5.76 8.71
C LEU A 171 -12.98 6.78 7.64
N LEU A 172 -13.94 7.61 8.02
CA LEU A 172 -14.55 8.59 7.11
C LEU A 172 -13.58 9.75 6.82
N GLY A 173 -13.47 10.13 5.55
CA GLY A 173 -12.57 11.21 5.10
C GLY A 173 -11.11 10.78 4.93
N ALA A 174 -10.79 9.49 5.08
CA ALA A 174 -9.46 8.95 4.79
C ALA A 174 -9.29 8.67 3.30
N GLN A 175 -8.29 9.31 2.69
CA GLN A 175 -7.77 8.97 1.37
C GLN A 175 -6.80 7.80 1.58
N ILE A 176 -7.08 6.68 0.93
CA ILE A 176 -6.38 5.42 1.17
C ILE A 176 -5.57 5.07 -0.06
N MET A 177 -4.30 4.79 0.15
CA MET A 177 -3.33 4.47 -0.89
C MET A 177 -2.55 3.22 -0.51
N ILE A 178 -2.14 2.45 -1.51
CA ILE A 178 -1.12 1.39 -1.38
C ILE A 178 0.10 1.77 -2.20
N TYR A 179 1.28 1.39 -1.73
CA TYR A 179 2.54 1.54 -2.45
C TYR A 179 3.16 0.18 -2.76
N GLY A 180 3.38 -0.08 -4.05
CA GLY A 180 4.08 -1.28 -4.51
C GLY A 180 5.49 -0.99 -5.00
N TYR A 181 6.37 -1.96 -4.75
CA TYR A 181 7.77 -1.93 -5.13
C TYR A 181 8.24 -3.37 -5.39
N ASP A 182 9.31 -3.53 -6.17
CA ASP A 182 9.78 -4.86 -6.58
C ASP A 182 10.93 -5.33 -5.71
N THR A 183 10.69 -6.40 -4.95
CA THR A 183 11.72 -7.09 -4.15
C THR A 183 11.58 -8.59 -4.28
N GLN A 184 11.38 -9.06 -5.52
CA GLN A 184 11.41 -10.49 -5.81
C GLN A 184 12.72 -11.12 -5.33
N LEU A 185 12.61 -12.32 -4.75
CA LEU A 185 13.74 -13.04 -4.16
C LEU A 185 14.53 -13.82 -5.21
N HIS A 186 13.85 -14.40 -6.20
CA HIS A 186 14.48 -15.25 -7.20
C HIS A 186 14.34 -14.63 -8.59
N GLY A 187 15.36 -14.79 -9.43
CA GLY A 187 15.41 -14.22 -10.79
C GLY A 187 15.53 -12.70 -10.81
N SER A 188 15.96 -12.06 -9.72
CA SER A 188 16.09 -10.60 -9.67
C SER A 188 17.41 -10.14 -10.27
N ALA A 189 17.35 -9.19 -11.21
CA ALA A 189 18.51 -8.43 -11.67
C ALA A 189 18.74 -7.13 -10.88
N SER A 190 17.88 -6.82 -9.89
CA SER A 190 17.95 -5.59 -9.10
C SER A 190 18.92 -5.75 -7.92
N PHE A 191 19.76 -4.73 -7.71
CA PHE A 191 20.63 -4.57 -6.55
C PHE A 191 20.14 -3.47 -5.60
N GLN A 192 18.87 -3.04 -5.72
CA GLN A 192 18.30 -1.99 -4.88
C GLN A 192 18.39 -2.35 -3.39
N ASP A 193 18.90 -1.41 -2.60
CA ASP A 193 18.94 -1.49 -1.15
C ASP A 193 17.77 -0.73 -0.50
N ILE A 194 17.66 -0.82 0.83
CA ILE A 194 16.59 -0.14 1.58
C ILE A 194 16.64 1.37 1.38
N LYS A 195 17.82 1.98 1.23
CA LYS A 195 17.97 3.43 1.02
C LYS A 195 17.41 3.88 -0.31
N SER A 196 17.65 3.10 -1.36
CA SER A 196 17.15 3.33 -2.71
C SER A 196 15.63 3.15 -2.75
N LEU A 197 15.11 2.07 -2.15
CA LEU A 197 13.66 1.85 -2.01
C LEU A 197 12.97 3.01 -1.25
N ALA A 198 13.57 3.47 -0.16
CA ALA A 198 13.10 4.62 0.60
C ALA A 198 13.15 5.94 -0.18
N SER A 199 14.18 6.14 -1.01
CA SER A 199 14.31 7.31 -1.89
C SER A 199 13.17 7.34 -2.93
N SER A 200 12.88 6.19 -3.55
CA SER A 200 11.76 6.05 -4.49
C SER A 200 10.41 6.26 -3.81
N PHE A 201 10.23 5.73 -2.60
CA PHE A 201 9.02 5.92 -1.80
C PHE A 201 8.82 7.40 -1.43
N ARG A 202 9.87 8.06 -0.94
CA ARG A 202 9.89 9.50 -0.64
C ARG A 202 9.53 10.34 -1.85
N ALA A 203 10.13 10.07 -3.01
CA ALA A 203 9.83 10.77 -4.25
C ALA A 203 8.36 10.60 -4.65
N SER A 204 7.80 9.39 -4.45
CA SER A 204 6.39 9.11 -4.72
C SER A 204 5.46 9.91 -3.80
N ILE A 205 5.77 10.00 -2.50
CA ILE A 205 5.01 10.85 -1.55
C ILE A 205 5.09 12.32 -1.95
N ALA A 206 6.29 12.81 -2.28
CA ALA A 206 6.50 14.19 -2.69
C ALA A 206 5.68 14.52 -3.94
N ALA A 207 5.61 13.62 -4.92
CA ALA A 207 4.77 13.78 -6.10
C ALA A 207 3.27 13.83 -5.77
N GLN A 208 2.76 13.02 -4.83
CA GLN A 208 1.35 13.09 -4.40
C GLN A 208 1.00 14.43 -3.75
N ARG A 209 1.96 14.96 -3.00
CA ARG A 209 1.75 16.11 -2.11
C ARG A 209 2.30 17.41 -2.71
N ALA A 210 2.75 17.37 -3.97
CA ALA A 210 3.14 18.55 -4.71
C ALA A 210 1.90 19.44 -4.94
N PRO A 211 1.99 20.76 -4.73
CA PRO A 211 0.90 21.66 -5.05
C PRO A 211 0.59 21.59 -6.54
N GLY A 212 -0.62 21.16 -6.89
CA GLY A 212 -1.13 21.22 -8.26
C GLY A 212 -1.48 22.66 -8.63
N SER A 213 -1.29 23.01 -9.91
CA SER A 213 -1.40 24.33 -10.56
C SER A 213 -2.76 25.07 -10.49
N THR A 214 -3.60 24.83 -9.49
CA THR A 214 -4.85 25.60 -9.31
C THR A 214 -4.95 26.12 -7.88
N ASN A 215 -5.13 27.43 -7.77
CA ASN A 215 -5.20 28.28 -6.57
C ASN A 215 -6.13 27.76 -5.46
N SER A 216 -5.73 26.72 -4.74
CA SER A 216 -6.40 26.30 -3.51
C SER A 216 -5.38 26.26 -2.39
N GLN A 217 -5.65 27.03 -1.33
CA GLN A 217 -4.90 27.03 -0.08
C GLN A 217 -4.56 25.58 0.29
N MET A 218 -3.26 25.26 0.37
CA MET A 218 -2.77 23.92 0.72
C MET A 218 -3.35 23.53 2.07
N LYS A 219 -4.44 22.76 2.05
CA LYS A 219 -4.90 22.06 3.24
C LYS A 219 -3.82 21.02 3.54
N THR A 220 -3.05 21.28 4.58
CA THR A 220 -2.14 20.26 5.08
C THR A 220 -2.96 19.12 5.64
N VAL A 221 -2.94 17.98 4.95
CA VAL A 221 -3.65 16.78 5.38
C VAL A 221 -2.65 15.86 6.10
N PRO A 222 -2.96 15.39 7.33
CA PRO A 222 -2.11 14.45 8.05
C PRO A 222 -1.82 13.18 7.26
N LEU A 223 -0.68 12.56 7.51
CA LEU A 223 -0.28 11.32 6.84
C LEU A 223 0.03 10.21 7.87
N ILE A 224 -0.70 9.09 7.76
CA ILE A 224 -0.47 7.87 8.54
C ILE A 224 0.05 6.75 7.62
N PHE A 225 1.04 6.01 8.10
CA PHE A 225 1.54 4.82 7.41
C PHE A 225 0.94 3.53 7.97
N ILE A 226 0.70 2.53 7.10
CA ILE A 226 0.39 1.15 7.50
C ILE A 226 1.47 0.29 6.86
N ALA A 227 2.45 -0.18 7.63
CA ALA A 227 3.65 -0.79 7.08
C ALA A 227 3.85 -2.19 7.62
N HIS A 228 4.04 -3.15 6.72
CA HIS A 228 4.33 -4.55 7.06
C HIS A 228 5.78 -4.89 6.76
N SER A 229 6.46 -5.55 7.70
CA SER A 229 7.78 -6.14 7.49
C SER A 229 8.77 -5.13 6.87
N LEU A 230 9.43 -5.47 5.75
CA LEU A 230 10.33 -4.58 4.99
C LEU A 230 9.73 -3.20 4.71
N GLY A 231 8.43 -3.10 4.46
CA GLY A 231 7.75 -1.82 4.22
C GLY A 231 7.91 -0.84 5.38
N GLY A 232 7.98 -1.33 6.61
CA GLY A 232 8.23 -0.49 7.78
C GLY A 232 9.66 0.06 7.82
N LEU A 233 10.64 -0.73 7.39
CA LEU A 233 12.04 -0.26 7.27
C LEU A 233 12.18 0.79 6.18
N ILE A 234 11.45 0.65 5.06
CA ILE A 234 11.38 1.64 3.99
C ILE A 234 10.77 2.95 4.51
N VAL A 235 9.67 2.87 5.27
CA VAL A 235 9.05 4.06 5.90
C VAL A 235 10.03 4.73 6.87
N LYS A 236 10.65 3.97 7.78
CA LYS A 236 11.62 4.51 8.74
C LYS A 236 12.78 5.21 8.02
N GLU A 237 13.35 4.59 7.00
CA GLU A 237 14.43 5.19 6.21
C GLU A 237 13.96 6.45 5.45
N ALA A 238 12.77 6.42 4.86
CA ALA A 238 12.22 7.59 4.15
C ALA A 238 12.03 8.77 5.11
N MET A 239 11.61 8.52 6.35
CA MET A 239 11.49 9.54 7.39
C MET A 239 12.86 10.10 7.80
N ILE A 240 13.89 9.26 7.90
CA ILE A 240 15.28 9.71 8.12
C ILE A 240 15.75 10.62 6.97
N GLN A 241 15.49 10.23 5.72
CA GLN A 241 15.81 11.04 4.54
C GLN A 241 15.00 12.35 4.48
N MET A 242 13.84 12.39 5.13
CA MET A 242 12.95 13.54 5.21
C MET A 242 13.09 14.36 6.50
N LYS A 243 14.08 14.10 7.36
CA LYS A 243 14.21 14.77 8.67
C LYS A 243 14.14 16.31 8.64
N ASN A 244 14.53 16.92 7.51
CA ASN A 244 14.50 18.37 7.31
C ASN A 244 13.21 18.87 6.60
N ASP A 245 12.42 17.97 6.02
CA ASP A 245 11.12 18.26 5.40
C ASP A 245 10.02 17.98 6.43
N LYS A 246 9.72 18.98 7.28
CA LYS A 246 8.77 18.87 8.41
C LYS A 246 7.29 18.74 7.99
N LYS A 247 7.00 18.20 6.80
CA LYS A 247 5.64 18.01 6.31
C LYS A 247 4.98 16.82 7.01
N HIS A 248 4.18 17.13 8.04
CA HIS A 248 3.00 16.41 8.57
C HIS A 248 2.91 14.91 8.24
N GLN A 249 3.91 14.16 8.71
CA GLN A 249 3.81 12.74 8.98
C GLN A 249 3.35 12.64 10.44
N ASP A 250 2.22 11.98 10.68
CA ASP A 250 1.52 12.06 11.98
C ASP A 250 1.40 10.69 12.66
N GLY A 251 2.01 9.64 12.08
CA GLY A 251 2.17 8.36 12.76
C GLY A 251 2.22 7.16 11.83
N GLY A 252 2.18 5.97 12.42
CA GLY A 252 2.01 4.74 11.65
C GLY A 252 1.62 3.51 12.47
N LEU A 253 1.05 2.52 11.78
CA LEU A 253 0.91 1.16 12.28
C LEU A 253 1.99 0.29 11.64
N PHE A 254 2.82 -0.35 12.46
CA PHE A 254 3.95 -1.18 12.02
C PHE A 254 3.68 -2.64 12.39
N PHE A 255 3.58 -3.51 11.39
CA PHE A 255 3.27 -4.94 11.55
C PHE A 255 4.52 -5.79 11.29
N SER A 256 5.04 -6.46 12.33
CA SER A 256 6.26 -7.29 12.32
C SER A 256 7.42 -6.67 11.56
N VAL A 257 7.72 -5.39 11.80
CA VAL A 257 8.81 -4.66 11.14
C VAL A 257 10.14 -5.11 11.75
N PRO A 258 11.06 -5.74 10.99
CA PRO A 258 12.27 -6.35 11.54
C PRO A 258 13.35 -5.32 11.84
N SER A 259 13.09 -4.47 12.83
CA SER A 259 13.89 -3.29 13.15
C SER A 259 15.23 -3.65 13.79
N GLN A 260 15.33 -4.86 14.35
CA GLN A 260 16.57 -5.49 14.82
C GLN A 260 16.89 -6.76 14.01
N GLY A 261 16.29 -6.89 12.83
CA GLY A 261 16.47 -8.01 11.92
C GLY A 261 15.45 -9.14 12.07
N MET A 262 15.52 -10.10 11.16
CA MET A 262 14.64 -11.26 11.03
C MET A 262 15.45 -12.52 10.76
N GLU A 263 14.81 -13.68 10.90
CA GLU A 263 15.38 -14.94 10.43
C GLU A 263 15.37 -14.98 8.89
N VAL A 264 16.54 -15.18 8.29
CA VAL A 264 16.74 -15.11 6.82
C VAL A 264 17.32 -16.39 6.24
N ALA A 265 17.77 -17.35 7.06
CA ALA A 265 18.50 -18.54 6.62
C ALA A 265 17.74 -19.35 5.58
N SER A 266 16.42 -19.51 5.72
CA SER A 266 15.59 -20.22 4.74
C SER A 266 15.44 -19.48 3.40
N LEU A 267 15.71 -18.17 3.38
CA LEU A 267 15.61 -17.32 2.18
C LEU A 267 16.96 -17.14 1.47
N VAL A 268 18.08 -17.31 2.19
CA VAL A 268 19.43 -17.14 1.62
C VAL A 268 19.67 -17.97 0.36
N PRO A 269 19.30 -19.26 0.28
CA PRO A 269 19.55 -20.02 -0.94
C PRO A 269 18.67 -19.56 -2.12
N MET A 270 17.57 -18.83 -1.88
CA MET A 270 16.72 -18.29 -2.95
C MET A 270 17.39 -17.15 -3.73
N VAL A 271 18.33 -16.43 -3.09
CA VAL A 271 19.04 -15.26 -3.63
C VAL A 271 20.52 -15.54 -3.93
N ALA A 272 20.98 -16.78 -3.70
CA ALA A 272 22.41 -17.11 -3.81
C ALA A 272 22.95 -16.78 -5.21
N GLY A 273 24.00 -15.95 -5.26
CA GLY A 273 24.63 -15.51 -6.52
C GLY A 273 23.86 -14.43 -7.28
N GLN A 274 22.75 -13.92 -6.74
CA GLN A 274 21.95 -12.86 -7.35
C GLN A 274 22.29 -11.47 -6.79
N PRO A 275 22.11 -10.39 -7.58
CA PRO A 275 22.37 -9.02 -7.15
C PRO A 275 21.57 -8.57 -5.91
N ASN A 276 20.37 -9.11 -5.69
CA ASN A 276 19.49 -8.79 -4.56
C ASN A 276 19.90 -9.45 -3.23
N GLN A 277 20.94 -10.31 -3.23
CA GLN A 277 21.41 -11.00 -2.02
C GLN A 277 21.77 -10.02 -0.89
N ALA A 278 22.36 -8.87 -1.22
CA ALA A 278 22.74 -7.84 -0.25
C ALA A 278 21.52 -7.25 0.50
N LEU A 279 20.40 -7.05 -0.21
CA LEU A 279 19.15 -6.60 0.40
C LEU A 279 18.65 -7.60 1.44
N LEU A 280 18.66 -8.90 1.13
CA LEU A 280 18.22 -9.93 2.07
C LEU A 280 19.12 -10.00 3.30
N HIS A 281 20.45 -10.00 3.14
CA HIS A 281 21.39 -10.02 4.27
C HIS A 281 21.24 -8.80 5.17
N THR A 282 20.88 -7.64 4.61
CA THR A 282 20.59 -6.42 5.37
C THR A 282 19.42 -6.61 6.35
N LEU A 283 18.53 -7.58 6.12
CA LEU A 283 17.42 -7.90 7.01
C LEU A 283 17.79 -8.84 8.16
N GLY A 284 19.00 -9.42 8.17
CA GLY A 284 19.44 -10.30 9.25
C GLY A 284 19.69 -9.59 10.59
N LYS A 285 19.73 -10.36 11.68
CA LYS A 285 19.87 -9.86 13.08
C LYS A 285 21.13 -9.03 13.35
N GLU A 286 22.18 -9.21 12.57
CA GLU A 286 23.48 -8.52 12.74
C GLU A 286 23.74 -7.37 11.76
N SER A 287 22.67 -6.82 11.18
CA SER A 287 22.76 -5.75 10.20
C SER A 287 23.23 -4.41 10.80
N HIS A 288 24.38 -3.92 10.34
CA HIS A 288 24.87 -2.57 10.67
C HIS A 288 23.90 -1.48 10.20
N PHE A 289 23.22 -1.71 9.07
CA PHE A 289 22.23 -0.77 8.56
C PHE A 289 21.06 -0.65 9.52
N LEU A 290 20.50 -1.76 9.99
CA LEU A 290 19.36 -1.74 10.94
C LEU A 290 19.74 -1.10 12.28
N ARG A 291 20.94 -1.36 12.79
CA ARG A 291 21.47 -0.68 13.99
C ARG A 291 21.60 0.84 13.82
N ASN A 292 22.01 1.30 12.64
CA ASN A 292 22.08 2.74 12.37
C ASN A 292 20.68 3.33 12.21
N GLN A 293 19.80 2.67 11.47
CA GLN A 293 18.42 3.11 11.29
C GLN A 293 17.67 3.20 12.62
N SER A 294 17.82 2.23 13.52
CA SER A 294 17.16 2.25 14.83
C SER A 294 17.61 3.42 15.71
N ARG A 295 18.88 3.82 15.62
CA ARG A 295 19.41 5.00 16.31
C ARG A 295 18.91 6.31 15.70
N ASP A 296 18.79 6.37 14.38
CA ASP A 296 18.57 7.62 13.66
C ASP A 296 17.07 7.92 13.43
N PHE A 297 16.22 6.89 13.38
CA PHE A 297 14.76 7.04 13.23
C PHE A 297 14.10 7.86 14.35
N PRO A 298 14.33 7.61 15.65
CA PRO A 298 13.72 8.41 16.71
C PRO A 298 14.15 9.88 16.69
N LYS A 299 15.35 10.17 16.16
CA LYS A 299 15.85 11.54 16.00
C LYS A 299 15.20 12.25 14.82
N ALA A 300 14.90 11.51 13.76
CA ALA A 300 14.23 12.04 12.57
C ALA A 300 12.72 12.22 12.78
N PHE A 301 12.12 11.44 13.67
CA PHE A 301 10.69 11.48 13.99
C PHE A 301 10.43 11.73 15.49
N ASP A 302 10.94 12.85 15.97
CA ASP A 302 10.94 13.24 17.39
C ASP A 302 9.61 13.87 17.88
N ARG A 303 8.63 13.98 16.98
CA ARG A 303 7.30 14.54 17.25
C ARG A 303 6.55 13.74 18.32
N LYS A 304 6.28 14.37 19.46
CA LYS A 304 5.48 13.75 20.55
C LYS A 304 3.97 13.82 20.31
N ASP A 305 3.54 14.61 19.33
CA ASP A 305 2.15 14.77 18.90
C ASP A 305 1.74 13.79 17.79
N SER A 306 2.59 12.79 17.52
CA SER A 306 2.33 11.67 16.62
C SER A 306 2.42 10.34 17.37
N GLU A 307 1.74 9.32 16.86
CA GLU A 307 1.67 7.99 17.49
C GLU A 307 2.15 6.88 16.54
N ILE A 308 2.81 5.88 17.09
CA ILE A 308 3.17 4.62 16.42
C ILE A 308 2.64 3.46 17.26
N PHE A 309 1.95 2.55 16.59
CA PHE A 309 1.57 1.26 17.16
C PHE A 309 2.32 0.15 16.43
N CYS A 310 2.90 -0.77 17.19
CA CYS A 310 3.61 -1.92 16.68
C CYS A 310 2.79 -3.18 16.96
N TYR A 311 2.56 -3.98 15.93
CA TYR A 311 1.95 -5.29 16.01
C TYR A 311 3.01 -6.35 15.72
N TYR A 312 3.03 -7.42 16.51
CA TYR A 312 3.99 -8.51 16.31
C TYR A 312 3.30 -9.86 16.27
N GLU A 313 3.90 -10.79 15.52
CA GLU A 313 3.44 -12.17 15.39
C GLU A 313 3.61 -12.96 16.69
N THR A 314 2.68 -13.86 16.96
CA THR A 314 2.76 -14.79 18.10
C THR A 314 2.56 -16.26 17.69
N GLU A 315 2.46 -16.53 16.39
CA GLU A 315 2.48 -17.88 15.84
C GLU A 315 3.67 -18.07 14.89
N MET A 316 4.26 -19.27 14.90
CA MET A 316 5.37 -19.62 14.03
C MET A 316 4.90 -19.85 12.60
N LEU A 317 5.73 -19.46 11.63
CA LEU A 317 5.52 -19.69 10.21
C LEU A 317 6.32 -20.90 9.73
N GLN A 318 5.76 -21.72 8.83
CA GLN A 318 6.54 -22.71 8.10
C GLN A 318 7.49 -22.03 7.11
N THR A 319 8.78 -22.31 7.20
CA THR A 319 9.78 -21.69 6.33
C THR A 319 9.80 -22.30 4.92
N ALA A 320 10.43 -21.58 3.98
CA ALA A 320 10.65 -22.07 2.64
C ALA A 320 11.66 -23.22 2.65
N LYS A 321 11.34 -24.29 1.91
CA LYS A 321 12.23 -25.44 1.68
C LYS A 321 12.36 -25.68 0.18
N PHE A 322 13.59 -25.92 -0.25
CA PHE A 322 13.88 -26.31 -1.62
C PHE A 322 13.43 -27.75 -1.86
N ILE A 323 12.68 -27.97 -2.93
CA ILE A 323 12.36 -29.29 -3.50
C ILE A 323 13.16 -29.44 -4.80
N GLU A 324 13.40 -30.67 -5.22
CA GLU A 324 13.90 -31.01 -6.56
C GLU A 324 13.11 -30.28 -7.67
N ASN A 325 13.77 -29.98 -8.80
CA ASN A 325 13.26 -29.23 -9.96
C ASN A 325 13.08 -27.71 -9.77
N ASN A 326 13.91 -27.07 -8.95
CA ASN A 326 13.88 -25.62 -8.66
C ASN A 326 12.58 -25.12 -7.99
N VAL A 327 11.74 -26.02 -7.46
CA VAL A 327 10.47 -25.65 -6.82
C VAL A 327 10.69 -25.38 -5.34
N TRP A 328 10.18 -24.25 -4.85
CA TRP A 328 10.13 -23.95 -3.42
C TRP A 328 8.74 -24.24 -2.85
N ASN A 329 8.66 -24.89 -1.69
CA ASN A 329 7.43 -24.98 -0.91
C ASN A 329 7.57 -24.42 0.50
N MET A 330 6.45 -24.20 1.16
CA MET A 330 6.38 -23.79 2.57
C MET A 330 6.35 -25.02 3.49
N GLY A 331 7.22 -26.01 3.24
CA GLY A 331 7.32 -27.27 4.00
C GLY A 331 8.56 -27.36 4.89
N GLY A 332 9.24 -26.23 5.14
CA GLY A 332 10.40 -26.14 6.02
C GLY A 332 10.03 -26.15 7.51
N PRO A 333 11.03 -26.10 8.40
CA PRO A 333 10.80 -26.02 9.84
C PRO A 333 10.00 -24.77 10.22
N LEU A 334 9.26 -24.88 11.33
CA LEU A 334 8.59 -23.74 11.95
C LEU A 334 9.61 -22.76 12.52
N CYS A 335 9.35 -21.47 12.34
CA CYS A 335 10.23 -20.39 12.76
C CYS A 335 9.41 -19.16 13.17
N ILE A 336 9.89 -18.43 14.18
CA ILE A 336 9.49 -17.04 14.42
C ILE A 336 10.34 -16.19 13.49
N LEU A 337 9.71 -15.61 12.47
CA LEU A 337 10.44 -14.91 11.42
C LEU A 337 10.94 -13.56 11.95
N VAL A 338 10.09 -12.85 12.70
CA VAL A 338 10.44 -11.59 13.38
C VAL A 338 10.04 -11.71 14.83
N ASP A 339 11.03 -11.75 15.72
CA ASP A 339 10.76 -11.79 17.16
C ASP A 339 10.18 -10.45 17.68
N SER A 340 9.52 -10.52 18.83
CA SER A 340 8.84 -9.37 19.41
C SER A 340 9.78 -8.20 19.72
N SER A 341 11.04 -8.47 20.10
CA SER A 341 12.03 -7.41 20.32
C SER A 341 12.33 -6.63 19.05
N SER A 342 12.49 -7.32 17.93
CA SER A 342 12.72 -6.71 16.62
C SER A 342 11.49 -5.93 16.12
N ALA A 343 10.29 -6.49 16.32
CA ALA A 343 9.03 -5.90 15.84
C ALA A 343 8.61 -4.61 16.56
N ARG A 344 9.00 -4.44 17.84
CA ARG A 344 8.57 -3.32 18.70
C ARG A 344 9.53 -2.14 18.70
N HIS A 345 10.68 -2.26 18.04
CA HIS A 345 11.74 -1.26 18.16
C HIS A 345 11.49 -0.01 17.28
N THR A 346 10.83 0.99 17.86
CA THR A 346 10.53 2.30 17.24
C THR A 346 11.12 3.44 18.06
N ARG A 347 10.30 4.23 18.75
CA ARG A 347 10.69 5.39 19.56
C ARG A 347 10.68 5.00 21.04
N PRO A 348 11.59 5.56 21.87
CA PRO A 348 11.71 5.16 23.27
C PRO A 348 10.42 5.30 24.11
N TRP A 349 9.53 6.23 23.76
CA TRP A 349 8.29 6.48 24.51
C TRP A 349 7.08 5.65 24.03
N GLU A 350 7.23 4.81 23.01
CA GLU A 350 6.14 3.96 22.46
C GLU A 350 6.46 2.48 22.60
N ASN A 351 7.08 2.13 23.73
CA ASN A 351 7.49 0.77 24.05
C ASN A 351 6.60 0.11 25.11
N GLU A 352 5.48 0.76 25.44
CA GLU A 352 4.51 0.25 26.42
C GLU A 352 3.54 -0.76 25.78
N ALA A 353 2.90 -1.57 26.62
CA ALA A 353 1.98 -2.63 26.18
C ALA A 353 0.83 -2.13 25.30
N HIS A 354 0.38 -0.88 25.50
CA HIS A 354 -0.70 -0.29 24.71
C HIS A 354 -0.26 0.20 23.32
N ASN A 355 1.05 0.36 23.09
CA ASN A 355 1.65 0.63 21.78
C ASN A 355 2.10 -0.65 21.08
N CYS A 356 2.46 -1.68 21.84
CA CYS A 356 3.07 -2.91 21.35
C CYS A 356 2.14 -4.12 21.54
N ILE A 357 1.38 -4.47 20.50
CA ILE A 357 0.27 -5.42 20.56
C ILE A 357 0.65 -6.75 19.90
N GLY A 358 0.44 -7.85 20.63
CA GLY A 358 0.66 -9.20 20.09
C GLY A 358 -0.59 -9.71 19.41
N MET A 359 -0.48 -10.21 18.18
CA MET A 359 -1.58 -10.82 17.46
C MET A 359 -1.34 -12.31 17.30
N LYS A 360 -2.39 -13.12 17.52
CA LYS A 360 -2.35 -14.58 17.33
C LYS A 360 -2.38 -14.93 15.84
N ARG A 361 -1.28 -14.62 15.17
CA ARG A 361 -1.05 -14.77 13.73
C ARG A 361 0.43 -15.00 13.46
N ASP A 362 0.69 -15.63 12.31
CA ASP A 362 2.03 -15.73 11.74
C ASP A 362 2.43 -14.48 10.93
N HIS A 363 3.71 -14.38 10.56
CA HIS A 363 4.24 -13.25 9.79
C HIS A 363 3.47 -12.95 8.49
N SER A 364 2.97 -14.00 7.83
CA SER A 364 2.36 -13.93 6.50
C SER A 364 0.88 -13.55 6.51
N THR A 365 0.21 -13.73 7.65
CA THR A 365 -1.23 -13.51 7.86
C THR A 365 -1.52 -12.28 8.71
N LEU A 366 -0.49 -11.68 9.33
CA LEU A 366 -0.59 -10.56 10.26
C LEU A 366 -1.36 -9.34 9.73
N VAL A 367 -1.30 -9.08 8.42
CA VAL A 367 -2.00 -7.95 7.76
C VAL A 367 -3.16 -8.38 6.85
N LYS A 368 -3.57 -9.66 6.95
CA LYS A 368 -4.60 -10.28 6.11
C LYS A 368 -5.89 -10.50 6.88
N PHE A 369 -6.57 -9.40 7.20
CA PHE A 369 -7.84 -9.46 7.92
C PHE A 369 -8.97 -10.02 7.06
N THR A 370 -9.81 -10.83 7.69
CA THR A 370 -11.04 -11.37 7.10
C THR A 370 -12.22 -10.40 7.30
N PRO A 371 -13.38 -10.60 6.66
CA PRO A 371 -14.57 -9.83 7.01
C PRO A 371 -14.97 -10.07 8.49
N ASN A 372 -15.27 -9.00 9.22
CA ASN A 372 -15.66 -9.04 10.65
C ASN A 372 -14.60 -9.65 11.57
N ASP A 373 -13.33 -9.40 11.25
CA ASP A 373 -12.18 -9.88 12.00
C ASP A 373 -11.93 -9.02 13.25
N SER A 374 -11.87 -9.62 14.44
CA SER A 374 -11.69 -8.89 15.70
C SER A 374 -10.36 -8.15 15.77
N ASP A 375 -9.29 -8.69 15.16
CA ASP A 375 -8.00 -8.02 15.13
C ASP A 375 -8.06 -6.76 14.25
N TYR A 376 -8.92 -6.76 13.22
CA TYR A 376 -9.17 -5.57 12.42
C TYR A 376 -9.92 -4.50 13.20
N ASP A 377 -10.87 -4.87 14.06
CA ASP A 377 -11.60 -3.91 14.88
C ASP A 377 -10.66 -3.17 15.86
N GLU A 378 -9.70 -3.87 16.45
CA GLU A 378 -8.64 -3.25 17.27
C GLU A 378 -7.77 -2.29 16.44
N VAL A 379 -7.31 -2.73 15.27
CA VAL A 379 -6.52 -1.90 14.34
C VAL A 379 -7.29 -0.65 13.93
N LEU A 380 -8.58 -0.79 13.64
CA LEU A 380 -9.46 0.32 13.26
C LEU A 380 -9.66 1.29 14.43
N ALA A 381 -9.79 0.80 15.66
CA ALA A 381 -9.88 1.64 16.85
C ALA A 381 -8.61 2.51 17.01
N LYS A 382 -7.42 1.92 16.83
CA LYS A 382 -6.15 2.67 16.86
C LYS A 382 -6.06 3.69 15.72
N LEU A 383 -6.42 3.33 14.49
CA LEU A 383 -6.45 4.28 13.36
C LEU A 383 -7.39 5.46 13.61
N ASN A 384 -8.56 5.22 14.20
CA ASN A 384 -9.48 6.30 14.58
C ASN A 384 -8.87 7.22 15.62
N CYS A 385 -8.25 6.69 16.67
CA CYS A 385 -7.54 7.46 17.70
C CYS A 385 -6.44 8.35 17.07
N MET A 386 -5.56 7.75 16.26
CA MET A 386 -4.50 8.47 15.57
C MET A 386 -5.04 9.57 14.66
N THR A 387 -6.14 9.29 13.95
CA THR A 387 -6.78 10.28 13.06
C THR A 387 -7.33 11.46 13.85
N LEU A 388 -7.96 11.22 15.00
CA LEU A 388 -8.46 12.30 15.86
C LEU A 388 -7.31 13.15 16.41
N THR A 389 -6.24 12.52 16.91
CA THR A 389 -5.04 13.20 17.39
C THR A 389 -4.42 14.05 16.28
N ALA A 390 -4.16 13.46 15.12
CA ALA A 390 -3.53 14.13 13.99
C ALA A 390 -4.36 15.29 13.42
N MET A 391 -5.69 15.18 13.43
CA MET A 391 -6.57 16.29 13.02
C MET A 391 -6.60 17.44 14.04
N SER A 392 -6.33 17.16 15.32
CA SER A 392 -6.35 18.15 16.40
C SER A 392 -5.07 18.99 16.49
N THR A 393 -3.96 18.46 16.00
CA THR A 393 -2.62 19.06 16.08
C THR A 393 -2.32 20.05 14.95
N ILE A 394 -3.15 20.07 13.89
CA ILE A 394 -3.03 21.05 12.80
C ILE A 394 -3.33 22.47 13.33
N PRO A 395 -2.40 23.44 13.20
CA PRO A 395 -2.54 24.78 13.75
C PRO A 395 -3.85 25.48 13.34
N ARG A 396 -4.50 26.14 14.31
CA ARG A 396 -5.82 26.82 14.18
C ARG A 396 -5.86 27.97 13.13
N GLY A 397 -4.76 28.30 12.47
CA GLY A 397 -4.70 29.33 11.42
C GLY A 397 -5.39 28.95 10.09
N ILE A 398 -5.74 27.67 9.89
CA ILE A 398 -6.42 27.15 8.69
C ILE A 398 -7.84 26.64 9.08
N LYS A 399 -8.52 27.36 9.97
CA LYS A 399 -9.88 27.04 10.45
C LYS A 399 -10.95 28.00 9.92
N GLY A 400 -10.67 28.70 8.82
CA GLY A 400 -11.73 29.30 8.02
C GLY A 400 -12.36 28.22 7.15
N GLN A 401 -13.62 27.85 7.42
CA GLN A 401 -14.48 26.93 6.63
C GLN A 401 -14.47 25.43 6.94
N LEU A 402 -14.38 25.01 8.20
CA LEU A 402 -14.92 23.71 8.62
C LEU A 402 -15.82 23.92 9.84
N ASN A 403 -17.12 24.09 9.58
CA ASN A 403 -18.16 23.91 10.60
C ASN A 403 -18.12 22.45 11.06
N LEU A 404 -17.31 22.16 12.08
CA LEU A 404 -17.45 20.95 12.87
C LEU A 404 -18.84 21.01 13.52
N LYS A 405 -19.75 20.11 13.11
CA LYS A 405 -20.77 19.63 14.04
C LYS A 405 -20.02 19.09 15.25
N LYS A 406 -19.98 19.87 16.32
CA LYS A 406 -19.37 19.49 17.59
C LYS A 406 -20.01 18.16 18.00
N LEU A 407 -19.19 17.16 18.31
CA LEU A 407 -19.68 15.99 19.06
C LEU A 407 -20.44 16.53 20.28
N THR A 408 -21.65 16.02 20.48
CA THR A 408 -22.44 16.38 21.64
C THR A 408 -21.67 15.94 22.89
N GLU A 409 -21.82 16.68 23.99
CA GLU A 409 -21.17 16.34 25.27
C GLU A 409 -21.49 14.89 25.71
N LYS A 410 -22.61 14.35 25.24
CA LYS A 410 -23.02 12.96 25.46
C LYS A 410 -22.13 11.94 24.74
N GLU A 411 -21.67 12.24 23.53
CA GLU A 411 -20.78 11.36 22.76
C GLU A 411 -19.34 11.43 23.28
N LYS A 412 -18.86 12.61 23.71
CA LYS A 412 -17.56 12.74 24.37
C LYS A 412 -17.51 11.95 25.67
N LYS A 413 -18.56 12.05 26.48
CA LYS A 413 -18.67 11.31 27.74
C LYS A 413 -18.73 9.81 27.52
N ALA A 414 -19.45 9.34 26.49
CA ALA A 414 -19.48 7.91 26.14
C ALA A 414 -18.10 7.36 25.73
N ILE A 415 -17.29 8.17 25.05
CA ILE A 415 -15.91 7.81 24.69
C ILE A 415 -15.00 7.78 25.93
N GLU A 416 -15.07 8.80 26.79
CA GLU A 416 -14.30 8.84 28.05
C GLU A 416 -14.67 7.69 29.00
N ASP A 417 -15.96 7.35 29.09
CA ASP A 417 -16.44 6.24 29.91
C ASP A 417 -16.04 4.88 29.32
N SER A 418 -15.90 4.77 27.99
CA SER A 418 -15.39 3.54 27.33
C SER A 418 -13.88 3.33 27.49
N LEU A 419 -13.13 4.40 27.79
CA LEU A 419 -11.67 4.38 28.01
C LEU A 419 -11.30 4.12 29.48
N LYS A 420 -12.28 4.14 30.38
CA LYS A 420 -12.11 3.76 31.79
C LYS A 420 -12.60 2.33 31.98
N PHE A 421 -11.72 1.35 31.75
CA PHE A 421 -11.92 0.02 32.32
C PHE A 421 -10.89 -0.21 33.43
N ASN A 422 -11.43 -0.52 34.62
CA ASN A 422 -10.73 -1.22 35.69
C ASN A 422 -10.41 -2.66 35.27
#